data_AF-A0A9W4QT50-F1
#
_entry.id   AF-A0A9W4QT50-F1
#
_cell.length_a   1.000
_cell.length_b   1.000
_cell.length_c   1.000
_cell.angle_alpha   90.00
_cell.angle_beta   90.00
_cell.angle_gamma   90.00
#
_symmetry.space_group_name_H-M   'P 1'
#
loop_
_entity.id
_entity.type
_entity.pdbx_description
1 polymer ?
#
loop_
_entity_poly.entity_id
_entity_poly.type
_entity_poly.pdbx_seq_one_letter_code
_entity_poly.pdbx_strand_id
1 'polypeptide(L)'
;MTDTKLHDNNDDISTNLTFNTPAFIQDLSNSPAKQAQLDTIWNTYLYAFVEQATPSGEAYFYNPATTIVPTGTASAPVTWNAFPGRLQQYFSASTPVSPPNPYNLSLTQLRELADTGSYTTNGQPQALQDIPAVFCPEADWSGTLNPFLPYGPRGWQDEYCEWAVQKNDDGNITRVDFACENPEYWHALWSVSPDTVAKLYQDTLNFDAPTSSQITVSVDDLTLKDQHGHAVINPVNGNPVYNPLNKWNNSPISNRQSANMNGGVMHLTSTPNTLQTEIGLAGFSTPQYESGNESQQKLLCCGQFGQAYRHSDPHIGQTVNQIVGGQFIENQYFKVNLANPFGLYIQQPQSLDSWTFSSRVKKGINVPADAKASDIWQIIRGSTQVNDPVTNSAFPGNLILHAICQIPSAWLAMDPTLTLADIEINGAPIQWGSQITEQIDIGLFARPLSASKAPPQVPCAGPSAAGAPLQAMQQHVWDAYYAVNETNPAGSELSLASNSVIVPAVATAGSTADIALTVNKLPAGVQPIVKVLTGSTDGSNDPKVTVSVTDKNTVTYAVPGNSGPGTYTSLSLTVTTDKSAVAGLRAIEVSYTGAQPQTMASLLFVQPKTKESGNA
;
A
#
# COMPACT_ATOMS: atom_id res chain seq x y z
N MET A 1 -5.64 37.01 29.71
CA MET A 1 -6.87 36.24 30.00
C MET A 1 -8.03 37.03 29.47
N THR A 2 -8.52 36.68 28.27
CA THR A 2 -9.86 36.99 27.75
C THR A 2 -9.95 36.35 26.37
N ASP A 3 -10.68 35.24 26.37
CA ASP A 3 -11.58 34.74 25.35
C ASP A 3 -11.82 35.64 24.13
N THR A 4 -11.68 35.09 22.91
CA THR A 4 -12.30 35.64 21.70
C THR A 4 -12.89 34.50 20.88
N LYS A 5 -14.21 34.34 21.02
CA LYS A 5 -15.10 33.59 20.14
C LYS A 5 -15.02 34.14 18.71
N LEU A 6 -15.00 33.24 17.73
CA LEU A 6 -15.40 33.53 16.35
C LEU A 6 -16.50 32.56 15.93
N HIS A 7 -17.70 33.14 15.81
CA HIS A 7 -18.87 32.80 14.99
C HIS A 7 -19.50 31.40 15.03
N ASP A 8 -20.66 31.35 15.72
CA ASP A 8 -21.81 30.50 15.36
C ASP A 8 -22.82 31.34 14.55
N ASN A 9 -23.29 30.79 13.41
CA ASN A 9 -24.71 30.77 12.99
C ASN A 9 -24.82 30.23 11.55
N ASN A 10 -24.95 28.90 11.45
CA ASN A 10 -25.92 28.17 10.62
C ASN A 10 -25.74 26.69 10.97
N ASP A 11 -26.84 25.94 11.04
CA ASP A 11 -26.89 24.51 11.34
C ASP A 11 -26.07 23.67 10.34
N ASP A 12 -24.75 23.62 10.51
CA ASP A 12 -23.85 22.76 9.78
C ASP A 12 -23.21 21.82 10.80
N ILE A 13 -23.77 20.60 10.90
CA ILE A 13 -23.13 19.50 11.63
C ILE A 13 -21.87 19.15 10.81
N SER A 14 -20.80 19.92 10.99
CA SER A 14 -19.51 19.60 10.39
C SER A 14 -19.04 18.29 11.02
N THR A 15 -18.98 17.28 10.18
CA THR A 15 -18.48 15.96 10.53
C THR A 15 -16.97 16.04 10.63
N ASN A 16 -16.43 16.53 11.74
CA ASN A 16 -14.98 16.56 11.94
C ASN A 16 -14.44 15.14 12.25
N LEU A 17 -14.77 14.16 11.42
CA LEU A 17 -14.20 12.83 11.48
C LEU A 17 -12.71 12.94 11.14
N THR A 18 -11.87 12.48 12.07
CA THR A 18 -10.44 12.35 11.87
C THR A 18 -10.14 10.91 11.47
N PHE A 19 -9.40 10.72 10.38
CA PHE A 19 -8.93 9.40 10.00
C PHE A 19 -7.93 8.89 11.03
N ASN A 20 -8.22 7.74 11.63
CA ASN A 20 -7.30 7.09 12.57
C ASN A 20 -6.19 6.37 11.81
N THR A 21 -5.02 6.29 12.43
CA THR A 21 -3.89 5.46 11.97
C THR A 21 -4.30 3.99 11.83
N PRO A 22 -3.64 3.21 10.95
CA PRO A 22 -3.98 1.80 10.75
C PRO A 22 -4.02 1.02 12.07
N ALA A 23 -5.04 0.19 12.26
CA ALA A 23 -5.26 -0.55 13.51
C ALA A 23 -5.27 0.30 14.81
N PHE A 24 -5.50 1.61 14.72
CA PHE A 24 -5.44 2.57 15.83
C PHE A 24 -4.08 2.63 16.55
N ILE A 25 -2.99 2.28 15.87
CA ILE A 25 -1.65 2.31 16.47
C ILE A 25 -1.20 3.72 16.87
N GLN A 26 -0.47 3.83 17.97
CA GLN A 26 0.02 5.08 18.55
C GLN A 26 1.52 4.97 18.84
N ASP A 27 2.30 4.85 17.76
CA ASP A 27 3.75 4.62 17.80
C ASP A 27 4.54 5.79 18.42
N LEU A 28 3.92 6.95 18.60
CA LEU A 28 4.49 8.14 19.24
C LEU A 28 3.75 8.54 20.52
N SER A 29 3.01 7.62 21.14
CA SER A 29 2.23 7.87 22.37
C SER A 29 3.05 8.42 23.54
N ASN A 30 4.35 8.12 23.61
CA ASN A 30 5.27 8.69 24.60
C ASN A 30 5.62 10.17 24.36
N SER A 31 5.24 10.73 23.20
CA SER A 31 5.40 12.14 22.82
C SER A 31 4.12 12.67 22.18
N PRO A 32 3.13 13.10 22.99
CA PRO A 32 1.81 13.51 22.50
C PRO A 32 1.84 14.59 21.41
N ALA A 33 2.82 15.50 21.44
CA ALA A 33 2.99 16.51 20.39
C ALA A 33 3.40 15.90 19.03
N LYS A 34 4.33 14.93 19.04
CA LYS A 34 4.73 14.20 17.83
C LYS A 34 3.60 13.30 17.32
N GLN A 35 2.85 12.65 18.22
CA GLN A 35 1.68 11.86 17.84
C GLN A 35 0.61 12.74 17.17
N ALA A 36 0.28 13.90 17.74
CA ALA A 36 -0.67 14.83 17.12
C ALA A 36 -0.20 15.35 15.75
N GLN A 37 1.12 15.52 15.57
CA GLN A 37 1.70 15.85 14.27
C GLN A 37 1.51 14.71 13.26
N LEU A 38 1.78 13.46 13.66
CA LEU A 38 1.54 12.28 12.83
C LEU A 38 0.06 12.17 12.45
N ASP A 39 -0.85 12.28 13.42
CA ASP A 39 -2.29 12.20 13.20
C ASP A 39 -2.77 13.27 12.21
N THR A 40 -2.20 14.48 12.28
CA THR A 40 -2.52 15.58 11.34
C THR A 40 -2.04 15.26 9.92
N ILE A 41 -0.81 14.74 9.77
CA ILE A 41 -0.26 14.35 8.47
C ILE A 41 -1.06 13.21 7.87
N TRP A 42 -1.33 12.18 8.67
CA TRP A 42 -2.13 11.03 8.28
C TRP A 42 -3.54 11.44 7.84
N ASN A 43 -4.21 12.27 8.62
CA ASN A 43 -5.54 12.78 8.28
C ASN A 43 -5.53 13.56 6.94
N THR A 44 -4.46 14.33 6.69
CA THR A 44 -4.30 15.07 5.42
C THR A 44 -4.12 14.12 4.24
N TYR A 45 -3.32 13.06 4.40
CA TYR A 45 -3.10 12.05 3.36
C TYR A 45 -4.39 11.30 3.02
N LEU A 46 -5.11 10.82 4.04
CA LEU A 46 -6.33 10.04 3.84
C LEU A 46 -7.46 10.89 3.25
N TYR A 47 -7.58 12.16 3.67
CA TYR A 47 -8.47 13.09 3.01
C TYR A 47 -8.11 13.23 1.52
N ALA A 48 -6.83 13.44 1.20
CA ALA A 48 -6.39 13.58 -0.18
C ALA A 48 -6.68 12.33 -1.03
N PHE A 49 -6.44 11.13 -0.49
CA PHE A 49 -6.66 9.87 -1.23
C PHE A 49 -8.14 9.64 -1.51
N VAL A 50 -9.01 9.96 -0.56
CA VAL A 50 -10.46 9.86 -0.77
C VAL A 50 -10.94 10.85 -1.83
N GLU A 51 -10.45 12.08 -1.84
CA GLU A 51 -10.78 13.04 -2.91
C GLU A 51 -10.26 12.59 -4.28
N GLN A 52 -9.05 12.02 -4.34
CA GLN A 52 -8.47 11.48 -5.58
C GLN A 52 -9.24 10.26 -6.11
N ALA A 53 -9.76 9.44 -5.20
CA ALA A 53 -10.54 8.26 -5.52
C ALA A 53 -12.01 8.57 -5.86
N THR A 54 -12.46 9.82 -5.84
CA THR A 54 -13.85 10.18 -6.15
C THR A 54 -13.97 10.53 -7.64
N PRO A 55 -14.36 9.60 -8.54
CA PRO A 55 -14.30 9.81 -9.99
C PRO A 55 -15.30 10.85 -10.51
N SER A 56 -16.37 11.14 -9.76
CA SER A 56 -17.35 12.18 -10.08
C SER A 56 -18.21 12.54 -8.86
N GLY A 57 -18.92 13.67 -8.91
CA GLY A 57 -19.90 14.04 -7.88
C GLY A 57 -21.09 13.07 -7.74
N GLU A 58 -21.28 12.17 -8.70
CA GLU A 58 -22.31 11.12 -8.69
C GLU A 58 -21.72 9.73 -8.43
N ALA A 59 -20.47 9.63 -7.96
CA ALA A 59 -19.76 8.35 -7.91
C ALA A 59 -20.31 7.34 -6.90
N TYR A 60 -21.24 7.67 -6.00
CA TYR A 60 -21.62 6.79 -4.88
C TYR A 60 -20.43 6.36 -3.99
N PHE A 61 -19.31 7.07 -4.11
CA PHE A 61 -18.18 7.03 -3.18
C PHE A 61 -18.24 8.31 -2.34
N TYR A 62 -18.30 8.21 -1.02
CA TYR A 62 -18.48 9.38 -0.14
C TYR A 62 -17.21 9.68 0.65
N ASN A 63 -16.94 10.95 0.95
CA ASN A 63 -15.86 11.30 1.87
C ASN A 63 -16.36 11.26 3.33
N PRO A 64 -15.88 10.34 4.20
CA PRO A 64 -16.33 10.25 5.58
C PRO A 64 -15.92 11.46 6.43
N ALA A 65 -14.96 12.28 5.98
CA ALA A 65 -14.57 13.53 6.63
C ALA A 65 -15.55 14.69 6.36
N THR A 66 -16.50 14.51 5.44
CA THR A 66 -17.52 15.53 5.14
C THR A 66 -18.94 14.96 5.09
N THR A 67 -19.09 13.64 5.24
CA THR A 67 -20.38 12.93 5.20
C THR A 67 -20.72 12.37 6.58
N ILE A 68 -21.93 12.67 7.07
CA ILE A 68 -22.43 12.08 8.33
C ILE A 68 -22.61 10.58 8.15
N VAL A 69 -21.84 9.80 8.91
CA VAL A 69 -22.03 8.36 9.08
C VAL A 69 -22.92 8.16 10.30
N PRO A 70 -24.17 7.67 10.15
CA PRO A 70 -25.06 7.45 11.29
C PRO A 70 -24.46 6.46 12.30
N THR A 71 -24.63 6.75 13.60
CA THR A 71 -24.25 5.83 14.67
C THR A 71 -24.91 4.47 14.47
N GLY A 72 -24.16 3.39 14.71
CA GLY A 72 -24.65 2.02 14.51
C GLY A 72 -24.57 1.53 13.05
N THR A 73 -24.09 2.33 12.10
CA THR A 73 -23.82 1.87 10.73
C THR A 73 -22.68 0.86 10.76
N ALA A 74 -22.98 -0.43 10.56
CA ALA A 74 -22.00 -1.49 10.56
C ALA A 74 -21.06 -1.44 9.34
N SER A 75 -19.81 -1.87 9.54
CA SER A 75 -18.91 -2.19 8.44
C SER A 75 -19.13 -3.62 7.95
N ALA A 76 -18.80 -3.89 6.68
CA ALA A 76 -18.85 -5.20 6.05
C ALA A 76 -17.42 -5.65 5.67
N PRO A 77 -17.01 -6.88 6.01
CA PRO A 77 -15.71 -7.41 5.63
C PRO A 77 -15.66 -7.75 4.13
N VAL A 78 -14.52 -7.49 3.52
CA VAL A 78 -14.12 -7.88 2.17
C VAL A 78 -12.79 -8.61 2.34
N THR A 79 -12.80 -9.94 2.18
CA THR A 79 -11.65 -10.80 2.52
C THR A 79 -11.26 -11.73 1.39
N TRP A 80 -9.97 -11.92 1.18
CA TRP A 80 -9.42 -12.85 0.18
C TRP A 80 -8.15 -13.53 0.69
N ASN A 81 -7.77 -14.64 0.07
CA ASN A 81 -6.60 -15.40 0.49
C ASN A 81 -5.29 -14.64 0.21
N ALA A 82 -4.35 -14.69 1.17
CA ALA A 82 -3.08 -13.97 1.07
C ALA A 82 -2.07 -14.60 0.10
N PHE A 83 -2.28 -15.84 -0.35
CA PHE A 83 -1.41 -16.44 -1.36
C PHE A 83 -1.60 -15.71 -2.72
N PRO A 84 -0.53 -15.35 -3.44
CA PRO A 84 -0.64 -14.58 -4.68
C PRO A 84 -1.49 -15.25 -5.76
N GLY A 85 -2.64 -14.65 -6.08
CA GLY A 85 -3.60 -15.19 -7.04
C GLY A 85 -3.03 -15.23 -8.46
N ARG A 86 -2.16 -14.28 -8.81
CA ARG A 86 -1.50 -14.26 -10.10
C ARG A 86 -0.48 -15.37 -10.28
N LEU A 87 0.19 -15.82 -9.21
CA LEU A 87 1.01 -17.02 -9.30
C LEU A 87 0.14 -18.26 -9.56
N GLN A 88 -1.00 -18.37 -8.89
CA GLN A 88 -1.95 -19.45 -9.14
C GLN A 88 -2.50 -19.41 -10.57
N GLN A 89 -2.88 -18.24 -11.07
CA GLN A 89 -3.38 -18.07 -12.43
C GLN A 89 -2.32 -18.43 -13.48
N TYR A 90 -1.15 -17.83 -13.38
CA TYR A 90 -0.19 -17.87 -14.47
C TYR A 90 0.76 -19.05 -14.41
N PHE A 91 0.93 -19.73 -13.28
CA PHE A 91 1.92 -20.80 -13.18
C PHE A 91 1.39 -22.13 -12.66
N SER A 92 0.28 -22.18 -11.91
CA SER A 92 -0.14 -23.43 -11.28
C SER A 92 -0.67 -24.48 -12.26
N ALA A 93 -0.53 -25.75 -11.92
CA ALA A 93 -1.19 -26.88 -12.60
C ALA A 93 -2.72 -26.93 -12.40
N SER A 94 -3.29 -26.06 -11.56
CA SER A 94 -4.72 -26.02 -11.24
C SER A 94 -5.22 -24.58 -11.28
N THR A 95 -5.23 -24.01 -12.49
CA THR A 95 -5.58 -22.62 -12.72
C THR A 95 -6.99 -22.30 -12.20
N PRO A 96 -7.18 -21.23 -11.40
CA PRO A 96 -8.47 -20.87 -10.82
C PRO A 96 -9.47 -20.31 -11.84
N VAL A 97 -8.99 -19.63 -12.89
CA VAL A 97 -9.83 -18.98 -13.91
C VAL A 97 -9.33 -19.31 -15.32
N SER A 98 -10.23 -19.43 -16.30
CA SER A 98 -9.85 -19.56 -17.72
C SER A 98 -9.19 -18.27 -18.25
N PRO A 99 -8.25 -18.35 -19.22
CA PRO A 99 -7.66 -19.56 -19.80
C PRO A 99 -6.54 -20.17 -18.93
N PRO A 100 -6.33 -21.50 -19.03
CA PRO A 100 -5.24 -22.18 -18.33
C PRO A 100 -3.88 -21.68 -18.81
N ASN A 101 -2.86 -21.79 -17.95
CA ASN A 101 -1.48 -21.47 -18.29
C ASN A 101 -0.71 -22.67 -18.87
N PRO A 102 0.39 -22.44 -19.61
CA PRO A 102 1.19 -23.52 -20.18
C PRO A 102 2.22 -24.12 -19.21
N TYR A 103 2.51 -23.47 -18.07
CA TYR A 103 3.64 -23.83 -17.21
C TYR A 103 3.34 -25.01 -16.28
N ASN A 104 2.11 -25.14 -15.79
CA ASN A 104 1.63 -26.30 -15.03
C ASN A 104 2.52 -26.70 -13.83
N LEU A 105 2.99 -25.71 -13.07
CA LEU A 105 3.83 -25.93 -11.89
C LEU A 105 3.07 -26.69 -10.80
N SER A 106 3.76 -27.64 -10.17
CA SER A 106 3.27 -28.30 -8.96
C SER A 106 3.11 -27.32 -7.80
N LEU A 107 2.28 -27.66 -6.81
CA LEU A 107 2.11 -26.82 -5.62
C LEU A 107 3.44 -26.55 -4.89
N THR A 108 4.34 -27.54 -4.82
CA THR A 108 5.67 -27.35 -4.22
C THR A 108 6.50 -26.32 -4.99
N GLN A 109 6.53 -26.39 -6.32
CA GLN A 109 7.23 -25.41 -7.15
C GLN A 109 6.60 -24.02 -7.04
N LEU A 110 5.28 -23.95 -6.91
CA LEU A 110 4.56 -22.69 -6.75
C LEU A 110 4.87 -22.04 -5.39
N ARG A 111 5.00 -22.83 -4.33
CA ARG A 111 5.40 -22.36 -3.00
C ARG A 111 6.84 -21.87 -2.98
N GLU A 112 7.76 -22.61 -3.61
CA GLU A 112 9.14 -22.18 -3.82
C GLU A 112 9.23 -20.86 -4.61
N LEU A 113 8.42 -20.73 -5.67
CA LEU A 113 8.30 -19.51 -6.46
C LEU A 113 7.83 -18.33 -5.63
N ALA A 114 6.79 -18.53 -4.83
CA ALA A 114 6.22 -17.48 -3.99
C ALA A 114 7.22 -16.96 -2.93
N ASP A 115 8.03 -17.85 -2.34
CA ASP A 115 9.04 -17.49 -1.34
C ASP A 115 10.30 -16.85 -1.95
N THR A 116 10.69 -17.21 -3.17
CA THR A 116 12.05 -16.90 -3.66
C THR A 116 12.10 -16.11 -4.96
N GLY A 117 11.00 -16.05 -5.72
CA GLY A 117 11.00 -15.53 -7.08
C GLY A 117 11.62 -16.48 -8.11
N SER A 118 11.87 -17.74 -7.72
CA SER A 118 12.41 -18.80 -8.57
C SER A 118 11.84 -20.16 -8.18
N TYR A 119 11.93 -21.17 -9.05
CA TYR A 119 11.49 -22.54 -8.72
C TYR A 119 12.44 -23.58 -9.27
N THR A 120 12.50 -24.76 -8.67
CA THR A 120 13.44 -25.81 -9.07
C THR A 120 12.78 -26.79 -10.05
N THR A 121 13.49 -27.07 -11.14
CA THR A 121 13.14 -28.15 -12.10
C THR A 121 14.38 -28.98 -12.39
N ASN A 122 14.30 -30.30 -12.22
CA ASN A 122 15.43 -31.23 -12.41
C ASN A 122 16.71 -30.81 -11.65
N GLY A 123 16.54 -30.25 -10.44
CA GLY A 123 17.66 -29.78 -9.62
C GLY A 123 18.31 -28.48 -10.09
N GLN A 124 17.69 -27.74 -11.01
CA GLN A 124 18.17 -26.44 -11.48
C GLN A 124 17.15 -25.33 -11.21
N PRO A 125 17.58 -24.16 -10.70
CA PRO A 125 16.70 -23.03 -10.49
C PRO A 125 16.21 -22.47 -11.83
N GLN A 126 14.93 -22.14 -11.88
CA GLN A 126 14.24 -21.49 -12.98
C GLN A 126 13.77 -20.11 -12.49
N ALA A 127 14.02 -19.08 -13.28
CA ALA A 127 13.47 -17.75 -13.01
C ALA A 127 11.95 -17.75 -13.22
N LEU A 128 11.29 -16.71 -12.69
CA LEU A 128 9.90 -16.41 -13.02
C LEU A 128 9.73 -16.30 -14.55
N GLN A 129 8.76 -17.02 -15.10
CA GLN A 129 8.53 -17.05 -16.55
C GLN A 129 7.66 -15.87 -16.99
N ASP A 130 7.75 -15.52 -18.27
CA ASP A 130 6.94 -14.46 -18.86
C ASP A 130 5.44 -14.80 -18.81
N ILE A 131 4.60 -13.77 -18.81
CA ILE A 131 3.13 -13.88 -18.80
C ILE A 131 2.54 -13.09 -19.97
N PRO A 132 1.26 -13.31 -20.35
CA PRO A 132 0.61 -12.54 -21.40
C PRO A 132 0.74 -11.02 -21.21
N ALA A 133 0.99 -10.27 -22.29
CA ALA A 133 1.00 -8.81 -22.28
C ALA A 133 -0.41 -8.20 -22.30
N VAL A 134 -1.41 -8.98 -22.71
CA VAL A 134 -2.82 -8.59 -22.81
C VAL A 134 -3.61 -9.44 -21.83
N PHE A 135 -4.30 -8.79 -20.89
CA PHE A 135 -5.10 -9.44 -19.84
C PHE A 135 -6.62 -9.33 -20.05
N CYS A 136 -7.06 -8.47 -20.98
CA CYS A 136 -8.47 -8.14 -21.21
C CYS A 136 -8.86 -8.42 -22.67
N PRO A 137 -10.07 -8.96 -22.93
CA PRO A 137 -11.06 -9.41 -21.95
C PRO A 137 -10.64 -10.66 -21.15
N GLU A 138 -9.61 -11.35 -21.63
CA GLU A 138 -8.94 -12.46 -20.96
C GLU A 138 -7.44 -12.47 -21.31
N ALA A 139 -6.65 -13.26 -20.59
CA ALA A 139 -5.21 -13.41 -20.82
C ALA A 139 -4.91 -14.09 -22.16
N ASP A 140 -4.17 -13.42 -23.04
CA ASP A 140 -3.81 -13.94 -24.36
C ASP A 140 -2.45 -14.65 -24.35
N TRP A 141 -2.47 -15.96 -24.12
CA TRP A 141 -1.29 -16.83 -24.20
C TRP A 141 -0.79 -17.08 -25.63
N SER A 142 -1.56 -16.73 -26.66
CA SER A 142 -1.11 -16.82 -28.05
C SER A 142 -0.36 -15.57 -28.53
N GLY A 143 -0.48 -14.48 -27.76
CA GLY A 143 0.08 -13.18 -28.07
C GLY A 143 1.50 -12.96 -27.56
N THR A 144 1.84 -11.68 -27.38
CA THR A 144 3.13 -11.27 -26.81
C THR A 144 3.16 -11.63 -25.33
N LEU A 145 4.26 -12.21 -24.88
CA LEU A 145 4.55 -12.42 -23.46
C LEU A 145 5.54 -11.33 -22.98
N ASN A 146 5.40 -10.92 -21.73
CA ASN A 146 6.25 -9.96 -21.06
C ASN A 146 6.76 -10.54 -19.73
N PRO A 147 7.88 -10.03 -19.20
CA PRO A 147 8.30 -10.35 -17.84
C PRO A 147 7.18 -10.12 -16.83
N PHE A 148 7.12 -10.98 -15.80
CA PHE A 148 6.12 -10.85 -14.76
C PHE A 148 6.29 -9.52 -14.02
N LEU A 149 5.20 -8.79 -13.95
CA LEU A 149 5.00 -7.58 -13.15
C LEU A 149 4.12 -7.93 -11.96
N PRO A 150 4.16 -7.22 -10.81
CA PRO A 150 5.06 -6.11 -10.51
C PRO A 150 6.53 -6.48 -10.40
N TYR A 151 7.37 -5.49 -10.71
CA TYR A 151 8.80 -5.55 -10.41
C TYR A 151 9.07 -5.17 -8.96
N GLY A 152 10.32 -5.37 -8.54
CA GLY A 152 10.80 -5.09 -7.20
C GLY A 152 11.16 -6.36 -6.43
N PRO A 153 11.65 -6.21 -5.20
CA PRO A 153 12.20 -7.33 -4.44
C PRO A 153 11.15 -8.36 -4.03
N ARG A 154 9.88 -7.95 -3.89
CA ARG A 154 8.74 -8.84 -3.57
C ARG A 154 7.55 -8.61 -4.52
N GLY A 155 7.84 -8.19 -5.75
CA GLY A 155 6.81 -7.78 -6.71
C GLY A 155 5.78 -8.86 -7.03
N TRP A 156 6.14 -10.15 -6.94
CA TRP A 156 5.22 -11.29 -7.15
C TRP A 156 4.42 -11.72 -5.92
N GLN A 157 4.63 -11.06 -4.77
CA GLN A 157 3.82 -11.19 -3.57
C GLN A 157 2.78 -10.04 -3.53
N ASP A 158 2.18 -9.76 -4.68
CA ASP A 158 1.28 -8.62 -4.92
C ASP A 158 -0.14 -8.84 -4.39
N GLU A 159 -0.33 -9.50 -3.25
CA GLU A 159 -1.69 -9.80 -2.72
C GLU A 159 -1.98 -9.05 -1.41
N TYR A 160 -1.41 -7.85 -1.26
CA TYR A 160 -1.48 -7.03 -0.05
C TYR A 160 -0.99 -7.75 1.24
N CYS A 161 -0.21 -8.81 1.05
CA CYS A 161 0.54 -9.55 2.06
C CYS A 161 1.91 -9.87 1.48
N GLU A 162 2.94 -9.21 1.98
CA GLU A 162 4.32 -9.51 1.61
C GLU A 162 5.00 -10.22 2.77
N TRP A 163 5.93 -11.12 2.45
CA TRP A 163 6.65 -11.87 3.46
C TRP A 163 8.12 -12.05 3.14
N ALA A 164 8.90 -12.30 4.20
CA ALA A 164 10.29 -12.68 4.08
C ALA A 164 10.61 -13.90 4.94
N VAL A 165 11.42 -14.81 4.39
CA VAL A 165 11.84 -16.04 5.05
C VAL A 165 13.28 -15.94 5.55
N GLN A 166 13.49 -16.35 6.79
CA GLN A 166 14.82 -16.61 7.35
C GLN A 166 15.06 -18.13 7.35
N LYS A 167 16.21 -18.53 6.82
CA LYS A 167 16.68 -19.92 6.83
C LYS A 167 17.93 -20.06 7.70
N ASN A 168 18.14 -21.26 8.23
CA ASN A 168 19.40 -21.65 8.85
C ASN A 168 20.42 -22.15 7.80
N ASP A 169 21.62 -22.56 8.25
CA ASP A 169 22.70 -23.04 7.37
C ASP A 169 22.35 -24.35 6.63
N ASP A 170 21.40 -25.13 7.17
CA ASP A 170 20.87 -26.35 6.54
C ASP A 170 19.77 -26.05 5.51
N GLY A 171 19.42 -24.77 5.31
CA GLY A 171 18.36 -24.33 4.41
C GLY A 171 16.94 -24.47 4.97
N ASN A 172 16.78 -24.84 6.24
CA ASN A 172 15.49 -24.96 6.91
C ASN A 172 14.99 -23.60 7.40
N ILE A 173 13.69 -23.35 7.26
CA ILE A 173 13.08 -22.08 7.70
C ILE A 173 13.04 -22.03 9.23
N THR A 174 13.50 -20.92 9.80
CA THR A 174 13.45 -20.67 11.25
C THR A 174 12.48 -19.57 11.62
N ARG A 175 12.21 -18.64 10.70
CA ARG A 175 11.30 -17.51 10.88
C ARG A 175 10.71 -17.06 9.55
N VAL A 176 9.45 -16.65 9.57
CA VAL A 176 8.79 -15.95 8.46
C VAL A 176 8.13 -14.70 9.04
N ASP A 177 8.38 -13.55 8.43
CA ASP A 177 7.73 -12.29 8.75
C ASP A 177 6.68 -11.99 7.67
N PHE A 178 5.47 -11.60 8.06
CA PHE A 178 4.37 -11.20 7.17
C PHE A 178 3.98 -9.75 7.49
N ALA A 179 3.85 -8.91 6.46
CA ALA A 179 3.39 -7.54 6.60
C ALA A 179 2.31 -7.18 5.59
N CYS A 180 1.34 -6.39 6.05
CA CYS A 180 0.36 -5.70 5.22
C CYS A 180 0.35 -4.19 5.48
N GLU A 181 1.36 -3.67 6.20
CA GLU A 181 1.48 -2.23 6.49
C GLU A 181 1.72 -1.43 5.21
N ASN A 182 0.87 -0.45 4.94
CA ASN A 182 1.01 0.42 3.77
C ASN A 182 2.25 1.34 3.91
N PRO A 183 3.00 1.59 2.82
CA PRO A 183 4.19 2.44 2.84
C PRO A 183 3.89 3.89 3.26
N GLU A 184 2.67 4.39 3.05
CA GLU A 184 2.26 5.75 3.41
C GLU A 184 2.31 6.01 4.92
N TYR A 185 2.00 5.02 5.76
CA TYR A 185 2.09 5.17 7.22
C TYR A 185 3.54 5.34 7.65
N TRP A 186 4.45 4.53 7.09
CA TRP A 186 5.88 4.61 7.35
C TRP A 186 6.48 5.93 6.86
N HIS A 187 6.03 6.41 5.69
CA HIS A 187 6.40 7.74 5.18
C HIS A 187 5.94 8.86 6.13
N ALA A 188 4.69 8.81 6.60
CA ALA A 188 4.16 9.79 7.54
C ALA A 188 4.91 9.77 8.88
N LEU A 189 5.12 8.59 9.46
CA LEU A 189 5.84 8.42 10.72
C LEU A 189 7.30 8.88 10.62
N TRP A 190 7.98 8.53 9.52
CA TRP A 190 9.35 8.98 9.25
C TRP A 190 9.45 10.51 9.16
N SER A 191 8.46 11.15 8.54
CA SER A 191 8.42 12.62 8.43
C SER A 191 8.39 13.34 9.79
N VAL A 192 7.98 12.63 10.86
CA VAL A 192 7.90 13.15 12.23
C VAL A 192 9.07 12.69 13.10
N SER A 193 9.46 11.42 13.02
CA SER A 193 10.47 10.83 13.93
C SER A 193 11.22 9.66 13.29
N PRO A 194 12.31 9.92 12.52
CA PRO A 194 13.16 8.87 11.97
C PRO A 194 13.71 7.90 13.02
N ASP A 195 14.03 8.39 14.22
CA ASP A 195 14.51 7.56 15.34
C ASP A 195 13.46 6.54 15.79
N THR A 196 12.18 6.94 15.83
CA THR A 196 11.08 6.03 16.18
C THR A 196 10.94 4.96 15.12
N VAL A 197 11.04 5.30 13.84
CA VAL A 197 11.00 4.32 12.74
C VAL A 197 12.15 3.31 12.87
N ALA A 198 13.38 3.77 13.06
CA ALA A 198 14.53 2.88 13.27
C ALA A 198 14.33 1.93 14.46
N LYS A 199 13.79 2.46 15.57
CA LYS A 199 13.46 1.65 16.74
C LYS A 199 12.37 0.61 16.45
N LEU A 200 11.30 0.98 15.74
CA LEU A 200 10.21 0.04 15.40
C LEU A 200 10.68 -1.06 14.46
N TYR A 201 11.51 -0.73 13.46
CA TYR A 201 12.17 -1.70 12.61
C TYR A 201 12.97 -2.70 13.45
N GLN A 202 13.81 -2.21 14.37
CA GLN A 202 14.61 -3.06 15.24
C GLN A 202 13.73 -3.94 16.14
N ASP A 203 12.77 -3.33 16.84
CA ASP A 203 11.94 -4.03 17.82
C ASP A 203 11.06 -5.11 17.16
N THR A 204 10.51 -4.83 15.97
CA THR A 204 9.67 -5.78 15.22
C THR A 204 10.51 -6.92 14.66
N LEU A 205 11.60 -6.61 13.95
CA LEU A 205 12.43 -7.63 13.28
C LEU A 205 13.27 -8.46 14.27
N ASN A 206 13.48 -7.97 15.49
CA ASN A 206 14.12 -8.72 16.58
C ASN A 206 13.14 -9.43 17.51
N PHE A 207 11.83 -9.27 17.34
CA PHE A 207 10.86 -9.81 18.28
C PHE A 207 11.09 -11.31 18.49
N ASP A 208 11.42 -11.70 19.74
CA ASP A 208 11.75 -13.06 20.17
C ASP A 208 12.80 -13.79 19.30
N ALA A 209 13.58 -13.05 18.51
CA ALA A 209 14.67 -13.59 17.70
C ALA A 209 15.86 -14.00 18.59
N PRO A 210 16.52 -15.15 18.31
CA PRO A 210 17.76 -15.53 18.98
C PRO A 210 18.83 -14.43 18.85
N THR A 211 19.69 -14.27 19.87
CA THR A 211 20.75 -13.24 19.86
C THR A 211 21.62 -13.27 18.62
N SER A 212 21.89 -14.45 18.05
CA SER A 212 22.67 -14.62 16.82
C SER A 212 21.99 -14.06 15.57
N SER A 213 20.69 -13.78 15.62
CA SER A 213 19.88 -13.28 14.51
C SER A 213 19.34 -11.87 14.75
N GLN A 214 19.65 -11.26 15.90
CA GLN A 214 19.23 -9.89 16.19
C GLN A 214 20.04 -8.88 15.38
N ILE A 215 19.33 -7.90 14.81
CA ILE A 215 19.89 -6.79 14.06
C ILE A 215 19.97 -5.53 14.91
N THR A 216 20.83 -4.59 14.52
CA THR A 216 20.78 -3.21 15.00
C THR A 216 20.35 -2.33 13.84
N VAL A 217 19.35 -1.48 14.06
CA VAL A 217 18.83 -0.59 13.02
C VAL A 217 19.16 0.85 13.39
N SER A 218 19.82 1.53 12.46
CA SER A 218 20.09 2.97 12.54
C SER A 218 19.20 3.76 11.61
N VAL A 219 19.03 5.05 11.87
CA VAL A 219 18.39 5.99 10.92
C VAL A 219 19.12 5.98 9.57
N ASP A 220 20.44 5.80 9.58
CA ASP A 220 21.25 5.78 8.36
C ASP A 220 20.89 4.59 7.45
N ASP A 221 20.66 3.40 8.03
CA ASP A 221 20.24 2.21 7.28
C ASP A 221 18.93 2.43 6.49
N LEU A 222 18.08 3.34 6.97
CA LEU A 222 16.75 3.63 6.45
C LEU A 222 16.68 4.90 5.58
N THR A 223 17.80 5.62 5.44
CA THR A 223 17.86 6.92 4.76
C THR A 223 18.17 6.75 3.27
N LEU A 224 17.43 7.47 2.42
CA LEU A 224 17.76 7.60 1.00
C LEU A 224 19.06 8.37 0.83
N LYS A 225 19.96 7.81 0.02
CA LYS A 225 21.28 8.38 -0.26
C LYS A 225 21.35 8.90 -1.69
N ASP A 226 22.07 10.00 -1.88
CA ASP A 226 22.43 10.46 -3.22
C ASP A 226 23.55 9.58 -3.82
N GLN A 227 23.91 9.86 -5.07
CA GLN A 227 24.99 9.16 -5.79
C GLN A 227 26.38 9.24 -5.11
N HIS A 228 26.56 10.14 -4.14
CA HIS A 228 27.80 10.30 -3.37
C HIS A 228 27.71 9.66 -1.98
N GLY A 229 26.59 9.01 -1.63
CA GLY A 229 26.36 8.38 -0.34
C GLY A 229 25.91 9.35 0.77
N HIS A 230 25.57 10.60 0.43
CA HIS A 230 25.06 11.56 1.41
C HIS A 230 23.56 11.41 1.60
N ALA A 231 23.07 11.71 2.81
CA ALA A 231 21.64 11.73 3.08
C ALA A 231 20.95 12.80 2.23
N VAL A 232 19.89 12.41 1.52
CA VAL A 232 18.98 13.34 0.86
C VAL A 232 18.11 13.97 1.94
N ILE A 233 17.99 15.29 1.97
CA ILE A 233 17.24 16.02 3.01
C ILE A 233 15.94 16.56 2.44
N ASN A 234 14.83 16.32 3.11
CA ASN A 234 13.54 16.90 2.76
C ASN A 234 13.48 18.37 3.25
N PRO A 235 13.32 19.36 2.36
CA PRO A 235 13.36 20.79 2.67
C PRO A 235 12.10 21.26 3.40
N VAL A 236 11.05 20.44 3.45
CA VAL A 236 9.80 20.77 4.12
C VAL A 236 9.95 20.63 5.64
N ASN A 237 10.60 19.57 6.11
CA ASN A 237 10.73 19.26 7.53
C ASN A 237 12.19 19.19 8.03
N GLY A 238 13.18 19.22 7.14
CA GLY A 238 14.60 19.13 7.47
C GLY A 238 15.09 17.72 7.81
N ASN A 239 14.22 16.71 7.75
CA ASN A 239 14.58 15.32 8.02
C ASN A 239 15.23 14.66 6.80
N PRO A 240 16.05 13.61 6.97
CA PRO A 240 16.46 12.76 5.87
C PRO A 240 15.23 12.21 5.12
N VAL A 241 15.37 11.93 3.82
CA VAL A 241 14.34 11.25 3.04
C VAL A 241 14.39 9.76 3.34
N TYR A 242 13.22 9.14 3.49
CA TYR A 242 13.09 7.71 3.76
C TYR A 242 13.45 6.88 2.52
N ASN A 243 14.13 5.74 2.70
CA ASN A 243 14.26 4.74 1.64
C ASN A 243 13.24 3.60 1.87
N PRO A 244 12.21 3.43 1.02
CA PRO A 244 11.22 2.37 1.18
C PRO A 244 11.79 0.97 0.90
N LEU A 245 12.87 0.88 0.10
CA LEU A 245 13.64 -0.34 -0.15
C LEU A 245 14.98 -0.31 0.60
N ASN A 246 14.94 0.13 1.86
CA ASN A 246 16.11 0.15 2.73
C ASN A 246 16.67 -1.26 3.01
N LYS A 247 17.83 -1.28 3.69
CA LYS A 247 18.57 -2.50 4.06
C LYS A 247 17.73 -3.59 4.73
N TRP A 248 16.64 -3.23 5.40
CA TRP A 248 15.80 -4.13 6.20
C TRP A 248 14.43 -4.40 5.59
N ASN A 249 14.16 -3.90 4.38
CA ASN A 249 12.87 -4.04 3.69
C ASN A 249 12.98 -4.37 2.19
N ASN A 250 14.09 -4.95 1.74
CA ASN A 250 14.43 -5.03 0.31
C ASN A 250 14.57 -6.46 -0.25
N SER A 251 14.07 -7.48 0.44
CA SER A 251 14.22 -8.87 -0.02
C SER A 251 13.15 -9.78 0.57
N PRO A 252 12.73 -10.85 -0.15
CA PRO A 252 11.93 -11.93 0.43
C PRO A 252 12.79 -12.86 1.31
N ILE A 253 14.10 -12.61 1.41
CA ILE A 253 15.01 -13.35 2.27
C ILE A 253 15.50 -12.43 3.40
N SER A 254 15.36 -12.89 4.63
CA SER A 254 15.94 -12.27 5.82
C SER A 254 17.31 -12.89 6.09
N ASN A 255 18.39 -12.25 5.66
CA ASN A 255 19.74 -12.71 5.99
C ASN A 255 20.09 -12.30 7.42
N ARG A 256 20.12 -13.27 8.33
CA ARG A 256 20.37 -13.08 9.77
C ARG A 256 21.50 -13.97 10.31
N GLN A 257 22.27 -14.60 9.44
CA GLN A 257 23.38 -15.48 9.81
C GLN A 257 24.73 -15.03 9.22
N SER A 258 24.74 -14.01 8.36
CA SER A 258 25.96 -13.46 7.79
C SER A 258 26.48 -12.24 8.56
N ALA A 259 27.77 -11.91 8.36
CA ALA A 259 28.35 -10.65 8.86
C ALA A 259 27.69 -9.39 8.24
N ASN A 260 26.94 -9.55 7.14
CA ASN A 260 26.26 -8.48 6.42
C ASN A 260 24.74 -8.71 6.43
N MET A 261 24.14 -8.71 7.63
CA MET A 261 22.70 -8.89 7.79
C MET A 261 21.91 -7.83 7.00
N ASN A 262 20.90 -8.27 6.25
CA ASN A 262 20.05 -7.44 5.41
C ASN A 262 18.75 -8.18 5.02
N GLY A 263 17.90 -7.51 4.23
CA GLY A 263 16.64 -8.07 3.77
C GLY A 263 15.61 -8.19 4.88
N GLY A 264 14.49 -8.81 4.54
CA GLY A 264 13.30 -8.85 5.38
C GLY A 264 12.18 -7.97 4.85
N VAL A 265 11.08 -7.98 5.60
CA VAL A 265 9.87 -7.23 5.34
C VAL A 265 9.47 -6.47 6.60
N MET A 266 9.22 -5.18 6.46
CA MET A 266 8.62 -4.35 7.51
C MET A 266 7.32 -3.72 7.03
N HIS A 267 7.20 -3.44 5.74
CA HIS A 267 6.00 -2.92 5.12
C HIS A 267 5.93 -3.31 3.66
N LEU A 268 4.77 -3.09 3.04
CA LEU A 268 4.52 -3.39 1.64
C LEU A 268 5.47 -2.58 0.73
N THR A 269 5.99 -3.23 -0.30
CA THR A 269 6.94 -2.66 -1.26
C THR A 269 6.56 -2.87 -2.71
N SER A 270 5.73 -3.87 -3.01
CA SER A 270 5.20 -4.06 -4.36
C SER A 270 4.46 -2.80 -4.79
N THR A 271 4.75 -2.29 -5.99
CA THR A 271 4.26 -0.99 -6.44
C THR A 271 2.73 -0.84 -6.42
N PRO A 272 1.89 -1.86 -6.70
CA PRO A 272 0.43 -1.73 -6.56
C PRO A 272 -0.07 -1.80 -5.10
N ASN A 273 0.77 -2.19 -4.13
CA ASN A 273 0.37 -2.41 -2.73
C ASN A 273 0.40 -1.10 -1.91
N THR A 274 -0.28 -0.05 -2.39
CA THR A 274 -0.37 1.26 -1.71
C THR A 274 -1.79 1.51 -1.17
N LEU A 275 -1.90 2.28 -0.08
CA LEU A 275 -3.21 2.63 0.48
C LEU A 275 -4.00 3.54 -0.47
N GLN A 276 -3.31 4.44 -1.16
CA GLN A 276 -3.94 5.30 -2.16
C GLN A 276 -4.62 4.46 -3.25
N THR A 277 -3.96 3.39 -3.71
CA THR A 277 -4.50 2.51 -4.76
C THR A 277 -5.69 1.71 -4.27
N GLU A 278 -5.64 1.18 -3.05
CA GLU A 278 -6.77 0.49 -2.42
C GLU A 278 -8.03 1.36 -2.33
N ILE A 279 -7.89 2.60 -1.84
CA ILE A 279 -8.99 3.56 -1.78
C ILE A 279 -9.46 3.91 -3.20
N GLY A 280 -8.53 4.07 -4.14
CA GLY A 280 -8.80 4.27 -5.56
C GLY A 280 -9.61 3.12 -6.16
N LEU A 281 -9.25 1.86 -5.91
CA LEU A 281 -9.97 0.68 -6.40
C LEU A 281 -11.42 0.67 -5.92
N ALA A 282 -11.65 1.00 -4.65
CA ALA A 282 -13.00 1.14 -4.12
C ALA A 282 -13.74 2.29 -4.84
N GLY A 283 -13.14 3.46 -4.97
CA GLY A 283 -13.75 4.61 -5.60
C GLY A 283 -14.03 4.46 -7.11
N PHE A 284 -13.13 3.83 -7.86
CA PHE A 284 -13.30 3.59 -9.30
C PHE A 284 -14.23 2.42 -9.61
N SER A 285 -14.59 1.58 -8.64
CA SER A 285 -15.52 0.46 -8.84
C SER A 285 -16.96 0.76 -8.46
N THR A 286 -17.23 1.89 -7.79
CA THR A 286 -18.59 2.31 -7.46
C THR A 286 -19.47 2.64 -8.68
N PRO A 287 -18.98 3.17 -9.83
CA PRO A 287 -19.84 3.40 -10.99
C PRO A 287 -20.46 2.10 -11.50
N GLN A 288 -21.75 2.14 -11.86
CA GLN A 288 -22.36 1.01 -12.57
C GLN A 288 -22.03 1.13 -14.05
N TYR A 289 -21.19 0.27 -14.58
CA TYR A 289 -20.81 0.36 -15.99
C TYR A 289 -21.90 -0.21 -16.90
N GLU A 290 -21.89 0.18 -18.18
CA GLU A 290 -22.79 -0.37 -19.20
C GLU A 290 -22.51 -1.86 -19.50
N SER A 291 -21.36 -2.39 -19.07
CA SER A 291 -21.01 -3.81 -19.22
C SER A 291 -20.12 -4.32 -18.09
N GLY A 292 -20.15 -5.64 -17.85
CA GLY A 292 -19.17 -6.34 -17.02
C GLY A 292 -19.48 -6.43 -15.53
N ASN A 293 -20.46 -5.69 -15.00
CA ASN A 293 -20.81 -5.64 -13.56
C ASN A 293 -21.08 -7.03 -12.94
N GLU A 294 -21.51 -8.02 -13.73
CA GLU A 294 -21.79 -9.39 -13.29
C GLU A 294 -20.53 -10.28 -13.12
N SER A 295 -19.35 -9.83 -13.58
CA SER A 295 -18.12 -10.62 -13.58
C SER A 295 -16.92 -9.78 -13.16
N GLN A 296 -16.20 -10.23 -12.13
CA GLN A 296 -15.03 -9.52 -11.57
C GLN A 296 -14.04 -9.08 -12.65
N GLN A 297 -13.64 -10.00 -13.53
CA GLN A 297 -12.65 -9.72 -14.58
C GLN A 297 -13.20 -8.78 -15.66
N LYS A 298 -14.46 -8.94 -16.07
CA LYS A 298 -15.07 -8.08 -17.10
C LYS A 298 -15.32 -6.67 -16.57
N LEU A 299 -15.78 -6.55 -15.32
CA LEU A 299 -15.94 -5.28 -14.63
C LEU A 299 -14.61 -4.53 -14.58
N LEU A 300 -13.54 -5.21 -14.14
CA LEU A 300 -12.19 -4.66 -14.09
C LEU A 300 -11.75 -4.15 -15.48
N CYS A 301 -11.94 -4.96 -16.52
CA CYS A 301 -11.60 -4.57 -17.89
C CYS A 301 -12.41 -3.37 -18.42
N CYS A 302 -13.71 -3.28 -18.09
CA CYS A 302 -14.57 -2.17 -18.49
C CYS A 302 -14.26 -0.90 -17.69
N GLY A 303 -13.98 -1.01 -16.40
CA GLY A 303 -13.66 0.11 -15.52
C GLY A 303 -12.21 0.60 -15.59
N GLN A 304 -11.30 -0.19 -16.19
CA GLN A 304 -9.87 0.08 -16.31
C GLN A 304 -9.20 0.43 -14.96
N PHE A 305 -9.58 -0.26 -13.89
CA PHE A 305 -8.98 -0.13 -12.56
C PHE A 305 -8.26 -1.43 -12.17
N GLY A 306 -7.28 -1.36 -11.26
CA GLY A 306 -6.62 -2.54 -10.68
C GLY A 306 -5.93 -3.46 -11.67
N GLN A 307 -5.60 -4.65 -11.20
CA GLN A 307 -4.87 -5.66 -11.95
C GLN A 307 -5.69 -6.95 -12.08
N ALA A 308 -5.85 -7.39 -13.33
CA ALA A 308 -6.48 -8.65 -13.68
C ALA A 308 -5.83 -9.85 -12.97
N TYR A 309 -6.65 -10.82 -12.58
CA TYR A 309 -6.24 -12.10 -11.98
C TYR A 309 -5.52 -12.06 -10.62
N ARG A 310 -5.44 -10.90 -9.95
CA ARG A 310 -5.21 -10.86 -8.48
C ARG A 310 -6.43 -11.43 -7.76
N HIS A 311 -6.27 -11.88 -6.51
CA HIS A 311 -7.44 -12.16 -5.69
C HIS A 311 -8.12 -10.86 -5.23
N SER A 312 -7.34 -9.85 -4.87
CA SER A 312 -7.79 -8.59 -4.28
C SER A 312 -8.59 -7.74 -5.25
N ASP A 313 -7.98 -7.27 -6.34
CA ASP A 313 -8.52 -6.15 -7.11
C ASP A 313 -9.86 -6.47 -7.80
N PRO A 314 -10.01 -7.62 -8.49
CA PRO A 314 -11.29 -8.00 -9.07
C PRO A 314 -12.36 -8.26 -7.99
N HIS A 315 -11.97 -8.79 -6.82
CA HIS A 315 -12.88 -9.08 -5.72
C HIS A 315 -13.37 -7.80 -5.01
N ILE A 316 -12.46 -6.89 -4.65
CA ILE A 316 -12.78 -5.57 -4.08
C ILE A 316 -13.68 -4.83 -5.06
N GLY A 317 -13.29 -4.76 -6.34
CA GLY A 317 -14.04 -4.05 -7.36
C GLY A 317 -15.46 -4.56 -7.52
N GLN A 318 -15.65 -5.88 -7.66
CA GLN A 318 -17.00 -6.43 -7.79
C GLN A 318 -17.82 -6.28 -6.50
N THR A 319 -17.22 -6.50 -5.34
CA THR A 319 -17.95 -6.40 -4.06
C THR A 319 -18.47 -4.98 -3.85
N VAL A 320 -17.63 -3.97 -4.09
CA VAL A 320 -18.02 -2.56 -4.04
C VAL A 320 -19.11 -2.24 -5.05
N ASN A 321 -18.94 -2.69 -6.31
CA ASN A 321 -19.91 -2.46 -7.36
C ASN A 321 -21.29 -3.04 -7.03
N GLN A 322 -21.33 -4.26 -6.45
CA GLN A 322 -22.56 -4.94 -6.04
C GLN A 322 -23.23 -4.29 -4.82
N ILE A 323 -22.45 -3.73 -3.90
CA ILE A 323 -22.98 -2.92 -2.79
C ILE A 323 -23.69 -1.69 -3.35
N VAL A 324 -23.07 -0.97 -4.28
CA VAL A 324 -23.63 0.27 -4.82
C VAL A 324 -24.85 0.01 -5.72
N GLY A 325 -24.80 -1.02 -6.56
CA GLY A 325 -25.85 -1.35 -7.54
C GLY A 325 -27.10 -2.02 -6.96
N GLY A 326 -27.10 -2.34 -5.66
CA GLY A 326 -28.24 -2.96 -4.96
C GLY A 326 -28.38 -4.48 -5.13
N GLN A 327 -27.27 -5.14 -5.47
CA GLN A 327 -27.15 -6.60 -5.46
C GLN A 327 -26.77 -7.14 -4.07
N PHE A 328 -26.16 -6.32 -3.20
CA PHE A 328 -25.81 -6.72 -1.83
C PHE A 328 -27.04 -6.88 -0.93
N ILE A 329 -27.94 -5.91 -0.93
CA ILE A 329 -29.28 -6.03 -0.33
C ILE A 329 -30.27 -5.67 -1.43
N GLU A 330 -31.11 -6.65 -1.80
CA GLU A 330 -32.00 -6.56 -2.94
C GLU A 330 -32.85 -5.26 -2.91
N ASN A 331 -32.78 -4.48 -3.98
CA ASN A 331 -33.46 -3.20 -4.16
C ASN A 331 -33.07 -2.08 -3.17
N GLN A 332 -31.89 -2.16 -2.54
CA GLN A 332 -31.32 -1.09 -1.73
C GLN A 332 -29.99 -0.61 -2.29
N TYR A 333 -29.88 0.69 -2.56
CA TYR A 333 -28.65 1.28 -3.06
C TYR A 333 -27.83 1.85 -1.92
N PHE A 334 -26.52 1.86 -2.08
CA PHE A 334 -25.60 2.37 -1.08
C PHE A 334 -24.55 3.28 -1.70
N LYS A 335 -24.15 4.29 -0.94
CA LYS A 335 -22.81 4.89 -1.10
C LYS A 335 -21.84 4.10 -0.23
N VAL A 336 -20.58 4.03 -0.63
CA VAL A 336 -19.58 3.27 0.13
C VAL A 336 -18.25 4.03 0.22
N ASN A 337 -17.54 3.80 1.32
CA ASN A 337 -16.11 4.06 1.49
C ASN A 337 -15.61 3.03 2.52
N LEU A 338 -14.32 3.03 2.82
CA LEU A 338 -13.74 2.16 3.83
C LEU A 338 -14.17 2.58 5.25
N ALA A 339 -14.12 1.62 6.16
CA ALA A 339 -14.35 1.83 7.58
C ALA A 339 -13.06 2.32 8.26
N ASN A 340 -13.16 3.39 9.06
CA ASN A 340 -12.06 3.89 9.90
C ASN A 340 -11.68 2.84 10.98
N PRO A 341 -10.39 2.43 11.11
CA PRO A 341 -9.22 2.92 10.41
C PRO A 341 -9.00 2.25 9.05
N PHE A 342 -8.66 3.07 8.06
CA PHE A 342 -8.39 2.60 6.70
C PHE A 342 -7.09 1.80 6.68
N GLY A 343 -7.06 0.74 5.89
CA GLY A 343 -5.92 -0.13 5.75
C GLY A 343 -6.32 -1.57 5.43
N LEU A 344 -5.29 -2.35 5.14
CA LEU A 344 -5.38 -3.78 4.92
C LEU A 344 -4.90 -4.49 6.18
N TYR A 345 -5.53 -5.62 6.47
CA TYR A 345 -5.29 -6.29 7.72
C TYR A 345 -5.18 -7.79 7.51
N ILE A 346 -4.08 -8.38 7.99
CA ILE A 346 -3.95 -9.82 8.11
C ILE A 346 -5.09 -10.34 9.01
N GLN A 347 -5.76 -11.39 8.56
CA GLN A 347 -6.70 -12.15 9.36
C GLN A 347 -5.97 -13.32 10.02
N GLN A 348 -6.45 -13.73 11.19
CA GLN A 348 -5.96 -14.94 11.86
C GLN A 348 -6.04 -16.15 10.92
N PRO A 349 -5.11 -17.12 11.01
CA PRO A 349 -5.22 -18.37 10.27
C PRO A 349 -6.58 -19.02 10.50
N GLN A 350 -7.21 -19.49 9.42
CA GLN A 350 -8.58 -20.01 9.44
C GLN A 350 -8.77 -21.16 10.45
N SER A 351 -7.71 -21.95 10.70
CA SER A 351 -7.68 -22.95 11.75
C SER A 351 -6.27 -23.10 12.32
N LEU A 352 -6.03 -22.53 13.50
CA LEU A 352 -4.80 -22.77 14.27
C LEU A 352 -4.75 -24.17 14.89
N ASP A 353 -5.89 -24.86 14.98
CA ASP A 353 -5.97 -26.22 15.52
C ASP A 353 -5.54 -27.29 14.51
N SER A 354 -5.48 -26.97 13.20
CA SER A 354 -4.94 -27.87 12.18
C SER A 354 -3.41 -27.94 12.16
N TRP A 355 -2.76 -27.11 12.98
CA TRP A 355 -1.30 -27.05 13.08
C TRP A 355 -0.86 -28.04 14.15
N THR A 356 0.07 -28.91 13.80
CA THR A 356 0.50 -30.00 14.68
C THR A 356 2.01 -30.08 14.76
N PHE A 357 2.50 -30.73 15.81
CA PHE A 357 3.92 -31.03 15.96
C PHE A 357 4.25 -32.25 15.11
N SER A 358 5.41 -32.23 14.44
CA SER A 358 5.94 -33.41 13.77
C SER A 358 6.20 -34.54 14.77
N SER A 359 6.31 -35.77 14.25
CA SER A 359 6.61 -36.95 15.08
C SER A 359 7.92 -36.87 15.87
N ARG A 360 8.83 -35.94 15.51
CA ARG A 360 10.07 -35.68 16.23
C ARG A 360 9.82 -35.01 17.58
N VAL A 361 8.86 -34.08 17.64
CA VAL A 361 8.70 -33.17 18.78
C VAL A 361 7.91 -33.85 19.90
N LYS A 362 8.54 -33.96 21.07
CA LYS A 362 7.92 -34.49 22.29
C LYS A 362 7.69 -33.38 23.30
N LYS A 363 6.43 -33.12 23.64
CA LYS A 363 6.03 -32.17 24.71
C LYS A 363 6.66 -32.57 26.04
N GLY A 364 7.18 -31.58 26.77
CA GLY A 364 7.95 -31.76 28.00
C GLY A 364 9.42 -32.15 27.79
N ILE A 365 9.86 -32.36 26.55
CA ILE A 365 11.26 -32.67 26.20
C ILE A 365 11.83 -31.63 25.24
N ASN A 366 11.26 -31.50 24.04
CA ASN A 366 11.72 -30.54 23.03
C ASN A 366 11.02 -29.18 23.18
N VAL A 367 9.79 -29.18 23.69
CA VAL A 367 8.95 -28.00 23.91
C VAL A 367 8.26 -28.11 25.28
N PRO A 368 7.76 -27.01 25.87
CA PRO A 368 6.97 -27.06 27.10
C PRO A 368 5.80 -28.05 27.03
N ALA A 369 5.38 -28.60 28.17
CA ALA A 369 4.35 -29.63 28.23
C ALA A 369 2.97 -29.15 27.72
N ASP A 370 2.69 -27.86 27.87
CA ASP A 370 1.47 -27.17 27.46
C ASP A 370 1.57 -26.49 26.08
N ALA A 371 2.74 -26.53 25.43
CA ALA A 371 2.97 -25.94 24.11
C ALA A 371 1.96 -26.44 23.07
N LYS A 372 1.52 -25.55 22.20
CA LYS A 372 0.72 -25.84 21.00
C LYS A 372 1.56 -25.51 19.78
N ALA A 373 1.43 -26.31 18.71
CA ALA A 373 2.17 -26.07 17.48
C ALA A 373 1.86 -24.69 16.88
N SER A 374 0.64 -24.19 17.07
CA SER A 374 0.22 -22.83 16.67
C SER A 374 0.83 -21.69 17.48
N ASP A 375 1.53 -21.95 18.59
CA ASP A 375 2.22 -20.88 19.35
C ASP A 375 3.37 -20.23 18.54
N ILE A 376 3.75 -20.83 17.39
CA ILE A 376 4.70 -20.23 16.46
C ILE A 376 4.14 -18.97 15.78
N TRP A 377 2.81 -18.83 15.69
CA TRP A 377 2.14 -17.68 15.09
C TRP A 377 1.97 -16.56 16.11
N GLN A 378 2.67 -15.46 15.90
CA GLN A 378 2.75 -14.35 16.84
C GLN A 378 2.38 -13.04 16.14
N ILE A 379 1.47 -12.28 16.74
CA ILE A 379 1.10 -10.94 16.25
C ILE A 379 2.03 -9.92 16.89
N ILE A 380 2.71 -9.13 16.06
CA ILE A 380 3.71 -8.16 16.52
C ILE A 380 3.17 -6.74 16.46
N ARG A 381 2.38 -6.43 15.42
CA ARG A 381 1.74 -5.13 15.23
C ARG A 381 0.27 -5.29 14.85
N GLY A 382 -0.57 -4.42 15.39
CA GLY A 382 -2.02 -4.49 15.24
C GLY A 382 -2.70 -5.29 16.35
N SER A 383 -3.95 -5.68 16.13
CA SER A 383 -4.77 -6.39 17.13
C SER A 383 -5.71 -7.40 16.48
N THR A 384 -6.02 -8.49 17.20
CA THR A 384 -7.08 -9.43 16.80
C THR A 384 -8.48 -8.86 16.99
N GLN A 385 -8.64 -7.88 17.88
CA GLN A 385 -9.92 -7.27 18.19
C GLN A 385 -9.73 -5.78 18.51
N VAL A 386 -10.56 -4.95 17.89
CA VAL A 386 -10.71 -3.53 18.22
C VAL A 386 -12.20 -3.20 18.24
N ASN A 387 -12.57 -2.09 18.88
CA ASN A 387 -13.92 -1.58 18.78
C ASN A 387 -14.05 -0.67 17.56
N ASP A 388 -15.10 -0.88 16.77
CA ASP A 388 -15.51 0.04 15.72
C ASP A 388 -16.00 1.36 16.34
N PRO A 389 -15.41 2.51 15.99
CA PRO A 389 -15.77 3.80 16.58
C PRO A 389 -17.19 4.25 16.26
N VAL A 390 -17.84 3.71 15.22
CA VAL A 390 -19.20 4.10 14.79
C VAL A 390 -20.28 3.25 15.44
N THR A 391 -20.02 1.95 15.66
CA THR A 391 -20.97 1.01 16.27
C THR A 391 -20.71 0.76 17.75
N ASN A 392 -19.52 1.13 18.25
CA ASN A 392 -19.03 0.82 19.58
C ASN A 392 -19.09 -0.69 19.92
N SER A 393 -18.94 -1.52 18.89
CA SER A 393 -18.93 -2.99 18.96
C SER A 393 -17.64 -3.51 18.34
N ALA A 394 -17.33 -4.80 18.51
CA ALA A 394 -16.14 -5.38 17.89
C ALA A 394 -16.16 -5.19 16.37
N PHE A 395 -15.03 -4.80 15.80
CA PHE A 395 -14.83 -4.76 14.35
C PHE A 395 -15.04 -6.17 13.76
N PRO A 396 -15.63 -6.32 12.55
CA PRO A 396 -16.01 -7.61 12.00
C PRO A 396 -14.81 -8.37 11.38
N GLY A 397 -13.66 -8.38 12.06
CA GLY A 397 -12.43 -9.03 11.63
C GLY A 397 -11.24 -8.58 12.48
N ASN A 398 -10.05 -9.03 12.11
CA ASN A 398 -8.81 -8.64 12.76
C ASN A 398 -8.20 -7.40 12.10
N LEU A 399 -7.45 -6.61 12.88
CA LEU A 399 -6.67 -5.48 12.41
C LEU A 399 -5.18 -5.75 12.67
N ILE A 400 -4.67 -6.88 12.15
CA ILE A 400 -3.26 -7.28 12.30
C ILE A 400 -2.48 -6.65 11.16
N LEU A 401 -1.36 -6.01 11.50
CA LEU A 401 -0.49 -5.30 10.56
C LEU A 401 0.77 -6.11 10.22
N HIS A 402 1.35 -6.73 11.25
CA HIS A 402 2.54 -7.57 11.13
C HIS A 402 2.39 -8.82 12.00
N ALA A 403 2.61 -9.97 11.40
CA ALA A 403 2.62 -11.26 12.08
C ALA A 403 3.91 -12.00 11.75
N ILE A 404 4.35 -12.88 12.64
CA ILE A 404 5.51 -13.73 12.43
C ILE A 404 5.18 -15.19 12.74
N CYS A 405 5.77 -16.09 11.96
CA CYS A 405 5.87 -17.51 12.29
C CYS A 405 7.31 -17.82 12.66
N GLN A 406 7.59 -18.17 13.91
CA GLN A 406 8.93 -18.59 14.34
C GLN A 406 8.87 -19.57 15.50
N ILE A 407 9.94 -20.33 15.72
CA ILE A 407 10.06 -21.14 16.92
C ILE A 407 10.26 -20.22 18.13
N PRO A 408 9.38 -20.26 19.16
CA PRO A 408 9.53 -19.43 20.34
C PRO A 408 10.90 -19.64 21.02
N SER A 409 11.52 -18.58 21.52
CA SER A 409 12.82 -18.68 22.18
C SER A 409 12.83 -19.64 23.37
N ALA A 410 11.69 -19.74 24.08
CA ALA A 410 11.49 -20.70 25.17
C ALA A 410 11.59 -22.17 24.70
N TRP A 411 11.23 -22.47 23.46
CA TRP A 411 11.37 -23.80 22.86
C TRP A 411 12.81 -24.03 22.41
N LEU A 412 13.46 -23.03 21.80
CA LEU A 412 14.88 -23.11 21.42
C LEU A 412 15.82 -23.28 22.63
N ALA A 413 15.42 -22.79 23.81
CA ALA A 413 16.13 -23.05 25.06
C ALA A 413 16.07 -24.53 25.50
N MET A 414 15.04 -25.27 25.08
CA MET A 414 14.89 -26.71 25.34
C MET A 414 15.55 -27.56 24.25
N ASP A 415 15.37 -27.16 22.99
CA ASP A 415 15.99 -27.79 21.83
C ASP A 415 16.38 -26.73 20.78
N PRO A 416 17.66 -26.33 20.71
CA PRO A 416 18.12 -25.26 19.82
C PRO A 416 18.13 -25.67 18.33
N THR A 417 17.78 -26.91 18.02
CA THR A 417 17.76 -27.43 16.63
C THR A 417 16.36 -27.47 16.03
N LEU A 418 15.35 -26.93 16.73
CA LEU A 418 14.00 -26.81 16.19
C LEU A 418 13.94 -25.77 15.06
N THR A 419 13.16 -26.09 14.04
CA THR A 419 12.87 -25.25 12.88
C THR A 419 11.39 -25.31 12.55
N LEU A 420 10.89 -24.47 11.64
CA LEU A 420 9.49 -24.55 11.23
C LEU A 420 9.13 -25.87 10.55
N ALA A 421 10.10 -26.62 10.01
CA ALA A 421 9.88 -27.95 9.48
C ALA A 421 9.46 -28.98 10.54
N ASP A 422 9.61 -28.66 11.83
CA ASP A 422 9.10 -29.47 12.94
C ASP A 422 7.61 -29.24 13.23
N ILE A 423 6.98 -28.31 12.50
CA ILE A 423 5.57 -27.98 12.58
C ILE A 423 4.91 -28.39 11.26
N GLU A 424 3.73 -29.00 11.36
CA GLU A 424 2.96 -29.49 10.24
C GLU A 424 1.65 -28.72 10.09
N ILE A 425 1.35 -28.26 8.88
CA ILE A 425 0.05 -27.71 8.49
C ILE A 425 -0.64 -28.77 7.64
N ASN A 426 -1.81 -29.25 8.08
CA ASN A 426 -2.55 -30.33 7.40
C ASN A 426 -1.70 -31.59 7.19
N GLY A 427 -0.84 -31.93 8.15
CA GLY A 427 0.05 -33.10 8.13
C GLY A 427 1.28 -32.97 7.21
N ALA A 428 1.54 -31.79 6.66
CA ALA A 428 2.73 -31.51 5.86
C ALA A 428 3.67 -30.55 6.61
N PRO A 429 4.97 -30.88 6.73
CA PRO A 429 5.97 -29.97 7.32
C PRO A 429 5.98 -28.60 6.63
N ILE A 430 6.21 -27.53 7.40
CA ILE A 430 6.44 -26.20 6.84
C ILE A 430 7.84 -26.15 6.22
N GLN A 431 7.89 -26.13 4.90
CA GLN A 431 9.11 -26.01 4.08
C GLN A 431 9.21 -24.66 3.37
N TRP A 432 8.07 -23.97 3.22
CA TRP A 432 7.93 -22.67 2.57
C TRP A 432 7.06 -21.74 3.42
N GLY A 433 7.43 -20.47 3.51
CA GLY A 433 6.63 -19.44 4.17
C GLY A 433 5.26 -19.26 3.51
N SER A 434 5.19 -19.41 2.20
CA SER A 434 3.93 -19.37 1.45
C SER A 434 2.93 -20.47 1.84
N GLN A 435 3.35 -21.56 2.49
CA GLN A 435 2.41 -22.55 3.04
C GLN A 435 1.51 -21.93 4.12
N ILE A 436 2.04 -20.95 4.85
CA ILE A 436 1.31 -20.23 5.89
C ILE A 436 0.39 -19.19 5.25
N THR A 437 0.79 -18.56 4.14
CA THR A 437 -0.07 -17.58 3.44
C THR A 437 -1.33 -18.21 2.87
N GLU A 438 -1.30 -19.50 2.53
CA GLU A 438 -2.50 -20.27 2.16
C GLU A 438 -3.52 -20.38 3.32
N GLN A 439 -3.10 -20.21 4.57
CA GLN A 439 -3.97 -20.35 5.75
C GLN A 439 -4.54 -19.03 6.25
N ILE A 440 -4.06 -17.88 5.75
CA ILE A 440 -4.48 -16.55 6.19
C ILE A 440 -5.15 -15.81 5.04
N ASP A 441 -6.10 -14.96 5.41
CA ASP A 441 -6.74 -14.03 4.50
C ASP A 441 -6.25 -12.61 4.78
N ILE A 442 -6.33 -11.73 3.80
CA ILE A 442 -6.26 -10.28 3.98
C ILE A 442 -7.69 -9.73 4.00
N GLY A 443 -7.92 -8.80 4.91
CA GLY A 443 -9.20 -8.14 5.13
C GLY A 443 -9.14 -6.66 4.87
N LEU A 444 -10.17 -6.18 4.19
CA LEU A 444 -10.55 -4.80 4.00
C LEU A 444 -11.99 -4.64 4.50
N PHE A 445 -12.38 -3.45 4.97
CA PHE A 445 -13.68 -3.25 5.59
C PHE A 445 -14.41 -2.06 4.98
N ALA A 446 -15.53 -2.33 4.32
CA ALA A 446 -16.38 -1.33 3.69
C ALA A 446 -17.43 -0.79 4.69
N ARG A 447 -17.87 0.45 4.53
CA ARG A 447 -18.96 1.05 5.30
C ARG A 447 -20.05 1.61 4.39
N PRO A 448 -21.10 0.81 4.09
CA PRO A 448 -22.19 1.24 3.22
C PRO A 448 -23.12 2.22 3.94
N LEU A 449 -23.53 3.28 3.24
CA LEU A 449 -24.54 4.25 3.64
C LEU A 449 -25.71 4.20 2.68
N SER A 450 -26.94 4.10 3.18
CA SER A 450 -28.12 4.04 2.30
C SER A 450 -28.19 5.23 1.34
N ALA A 451 -28.47 4.93 0.07
CA ALA A 451 -28.72 5.90 -0.98
C ALA A 451 -30.18 5.79 -1.45
N SER A 452 -30.82 6.95 -1.65
CA SER A 452 -32.23 7.01 -2.04
C SER A 452 -32.49 6.84 -3.54
N LYS A 453 -31.43 6.81 -4.35
CA LYS A 453 -31.49 6.70 -5.80
C LYS A 453 -30.61 5.54 -6.27
N ALA A 454 -31.02 4.94 -7.37
CA ALA A 454 -30.17 4.01 -8.10
C ALA A 454 -28.99 4.78 -8.73
N PRO A 455 -27.78 4.22 -8.71
CA PRO A 455 -26.66 4.76 -9.48
C PRO A 455 -26.97 4.75 -10.98
N PRO A 456 -26.62 5.81 -11.73
CA PRO A 456 -26.75 5.80 -13.19
C PRO A 456 -25.76 4.80 -13.81
N GLN A 457 -26.09 4.31 -15.00
CA GLN A 457 -25.11 3.58 -15.81
C GLN A 457 -24.16 4.55 -16.51
N VAL A 458 -22.87 4.18 -16.59
CA VAL A 458 -21.83 4.94 -17.28
C VAL A 458 -21.10 4.06 -18.32
N PRO A 459 -20.59 4.65 -19.41
CA PRO A 459 -19.76 3.91 -20.37
C PRO A 459 -18.53 3.30 -19.72
N CYS A 460 -17.96 2.26 -20.33
CA CYS A 460 -16.64 1.75 -19.94
C CYS A 460 -15.61 2.89 -19.94
N ALA A 461 -14.69 2.84 -18.99
CA ALA A 461 -13.60 3.78 -18.89
C ALA A 461 -12.72 3.74 -20.15
N GLY A 462 -12.33 4.92 -20.62
CA GLY A 462 -11.34 5.07 -21.67
C GLY A 462 -9.93 5.28 -21.11
N PRO A 463 -8.89 5.19 -21.95
CA PRO A 463 -7.53 5.44 -21.52
C PRO A 463 -7.42 6.84 -20.91
N SER A 464 -6.65 6.95 -19.84
CA SER A 464 -6.39 8.24 -19.19
C SER A 464 -5.82 9.25 -20.19
N ALA A 465 -6.32 10.48 -20.15
CA ALA A 465 -5.94 11.51 -21.11
C ALA A 465 -4.48 11.93 -20.94
N ALA A 466 -3.85 12.34 -22.06
CA ALA A 466 -2.51 12.91 -22.04
C ALA A 466 -2.48 14.18 -21.17
N GLY A 467 -1.40 14.36 -20.41
CA GLY A 467 -1.26 15.47 -19.47
C GLY A 467 -2.04 15.30 -18.16
N ALA A 468 -2.80 14.21 -17.96
CA ALA A 468 -3.44 13.96 -16.67
C ALA A 468 -2.39 13.86 -15.54
N PRO A 469 -2.52 14.63 -14.44
CA PRO A 469 -1.59 14.55 -13.32
C PRO A 469 -1.61 13.18 -12.64
N LEU A 470 -0.45 12.74 -12.15
CA LEU A 470 -0.26 11.41 -11.56
C LEU A 470 0.33 11.49 -10.15
N GLN A 471 1.46 12.19 -9.99
CA GLN A 471 2.16 12.33 -8.73
C GLN A 471 2.89 13.68 -8.68
N ALA A 472 2.92 14.32 -7.53
CA ALA A 472 3.78 15.47 -7.27
C ALA A 472 4.63 15.23 -6.03
N MET A 473 5.88 15.71 -6.06
CA MET A 473 6.75 15.78 -4.89
C MET A 473 7.81 16.86 -5.09
N GLN A 474 8.55 17.20 -4.05
CA GLN A 474 9.62 18.17 -4.11
C GLN A 474 10.68 17.71 -5.11
N GLN A 475 11.14 18.60 -6.00
CA GLN A 475 11.97 18.26 -7.15
C GLN A 475 13.22 17.44 -6.76
N HIS A 476 13.97 17.90 -5.76
CA HIS A 476 15.18 17.18 -5.31
C HIS A 476 14.89 15.79 -4.70
N VAL A 477 13.70 15.55 -4.13
CA VAL A 477 13.28 14.21 -3.66
C VAL A 477 12.99 13.32 -4.86
N TRP A 478 12.27 13.84 -5.85
CA TRP A 478 12.01 13.15 -7.10
C TRP A 478 13.32 12.75 -7.78
N ASP A 479 14.25 13.69 -7.95
CA ASP A 479 15.53 13.44 -8.62
C ASP A 479 16.33 12.34 -7.90
N ALA A 480 16.32 12.36 -6.56
CA ALA A 480 17.02 11.35 -5.75
C ALA A 480 16.41 9.96 -5.90
N TYR A 481 15.08 9.82 -5.80
CA TYR A 481 14.43 8.53 -6.03
C TYR A 481 14.59 8.06 -7.48
N TYR A 482 14.44 8.99 -8.44
CA TYR A 482 14.45 8.65 -9.86
C TYR A 482 15.82 8.13 -10.31
N ALA A 483 16.90 8.65 -9.72
CA ALA A 483 18.27 8.29 -10.02
C ALA A 483 18.69 6.89 -9.52
N VAL A 484 17.92 6.26 -8.63
CA VAL A 484 18.22 4.92 -8.10
C VAL A 484 17.49 3.86 -8.93
N ASN A 485 18.26 2.93 -9.50
CA ASN A 485 17.74 1.75 -10.17
C ASN A 485 17.77 0.55 -9.22
N GLU A 486 16.63 -0.10 -9.08
CA GLU A 486 16.42 -1.24 -8.21
C GLU A 486 16.46 -2.54 -9.00
N THR A 487 17.25 -3.49 -8.52
CA THR A 487 17.30 -4.83 -9.09
C THR A 487 16.06 -5.63 -8.69
N ASN A 488 15.56 -6.46 -9.60
CA ASN A 488 14.49 -7.40 -9.30
C ASN A 488 14.73 -8.76 -9.98
N PRO A 489 14.07 -9.84 -9.51
CA PRO A 489 14.23 -11.17 -10.09
C PRO A 489 13.80 -11.32 -11.55
N ALA A 490 12.97 -10.40 -12.07
CA ALA A 490 12.62 -10.37 -13.49
C ALA A 490 13.72 -9.74 -14.38
N GLY A 491 14.83 -9.28 -13.80
CA GLY A 491 15.99 -8.74 -14.55
C GLY A 491 15.74 -7.40 -15.23
N SER A 492 14.61 -6.74 -14.95
CA SER A 492 14.24 -5.45 -15.52
C SER A 492 14.74 -4.30 -14.64
N GLU A 493 15.04 -3.13 -15.20
CA GLU A 493 15.32 -1.94 -14.37
C GLU A 493 14.01 -1.30 -13.91
N LEU A 494 13.92 -1.01 -12.60
CA LEU A 494 12.83 -0.22 -12.03
C LEU A 494 13.44 0.93 -11.22
N SER A 495 12.99 2.16 -11.46
CA SER A 495 13.42 3.29 -10.63
C SER A 495 12.82 3.18 -9.23
N LEU A 496 13.58 3.54 -8.18
CA LEU A 496 13.07 3.58 -6.80
C LEU A 496 11.90 4.58 -6.63
N ALA A 497 11.76 5.55 -7.54
CA ALA A 497 10.57 6.41 -7.61
C ALA A 497 9.27 5.60 -7.69
N SER A 498 9.31 4.36 -8.20
CA SER A 498 8.16 3.45 -8.24
C SER A 498 7.73 2.90 -6.89
N ASN A 499 8.62 2.86 -5.90
CA ASN A 499 8.32 2.45 -4.53
C ASN A 499 8.09 3.65 -3.61
N SER A 500 8.04 4.87 -4.17
CA SER A 500 7.62 6.08 -3.43
C SER A 500 6.11 6.05 -3.14
N VAL A 501 5.60 7.12 -2.52
CA VAL A 501 4.17 7.27 -2.21
C VAL A 501 3.58 8.48 -2.92
N ILE A 502 2.30 8.41 -3.27
CA ILE A 502 1.55 9.57 -3.78
C ILE A 502 0.96 10.29 -2.57
N VAL A 503 1.64 11.35 -2.11
CA VAL A 503 1.15 12.24 -1.05
C VAL A 503 1.17 13.68 -1.56
N PRO A 504 0.37 14.60 -1.00
CA PRO A 504 0.35 15.99 -1.47
C PRO A 504 1.74 16.63 -1.34
N ALA A 505 2.24 17.23 -2.42
CA ALA A 505 3.47 18.02 -2.35
C ALA A 505 3.22 19.27 -1.48
N VAL A 506 4.15 19.60 -0.60
CA VAL A 506 4.01 20.76 0.28
C VAL A 506 4.62 22.04 -0.31
N ALA A 507 3.86 23.14 -0.25
CA ALA A 507 4.33 24.51 -0.47
C ALA A 507 4.06 25.35 0.80
N THR A 508 4.99 26.24 1.17
CA THR A 508 4.83 27.09 2.37
C THR A 508 4.35 28.48 1.98
N ALA A 509 3.37 29.02 2.72
CA ALA A 509 2.87 30.38 2.48
C ALA A 509 4.01 31.42 2.57
N GLY A 510 4.13 32.27 1.55
CA GLY A 510 5.19 33.28 1.47
C GLY A 510 6.57 32.72 1.11
N SER A 511 6.65 31.55 0.48
CA SER A 511 7.89 30.97 -0.05
C SER A 511 7.74 30.47 -1.48
N THR A 512 8.86 30.03 -2.05
CA THR A 512 8.93 29.31 -3.32
C THR A 512 9.32 27.86 -3.04
N ALA A 513 8.74 26.92 -3.78
CA ALA A 513 9.06 25.50 -3.74
C ALA A 513 9.26 24.96 -5.16
N ASP A 514 10.29 24.13 -5.34
CA ASP A 514 10.50 23.39 -6.58
C ASP A 514 9.85 22.01 -6.47
N ILE A 515 8.97 21.69 -7.41
CA ILE A 515 8.12 20.50 -7.41
C ILE A 515 8.26 19.78 -8.74
N ALA A 516 8.53 18.49 -8.70
CA ALA A 516 8.37 17.60 -9.85
C ALA A 516 6.90 17.16 -9.90
N LEU A 517 6.24 17.38 -11.04
CA LEU A 517 4.89 16.88 -11.33
C LEU A 517 4.98 15.88 -12.48
N THR A 518 4.65 14.62 -12.23
CA THR A 518 4.48 13.64 -13.30
C THR A 518 3.07 13.67 -13.86
N VAL A 519 2.98 13.55 -15.18
CA VAL A 519 1.72 13.52 -15.93
C VAL A 519 1.76 12.42 -16.99
N ASN A 520 0.59 11.96 -17.41
CA ASN A 520 0.47 11.12 -18.60
C ASN A 520 1.19 11.77 -19.78
N LYS A 521 1.91 10.95 -20.56
CA LYS A 521 2.82 11.42 -21.60
C LYS A 521 2.19 12.50 -22.48
N LEU A 522 2.79 13.68 -22.48
CA LEU A 522 2.34 14.79 -23.31
C LEU A 522 2.72 14.54 -24.78
N PRO A 523 1.89 14.98 -25.75
CA PRO A 523 2.27 14.92 -27.15
C PRO A 523 3.56 15.71 -27.45
N ALA A 524 4.31 15.30 -28.46
CA ALA A 524 5.54 15.98 -28.84
C ALA A 524 5.27 17.45 -29.21
N GLY A 525 6.13 18.36 -28.73
CA GLY A 525 6.07 19.80 -29.06
C GLY A 525 5.02 20.63 -28.32
N VAL A 526 4.13 20.02 -27.52
CA VAL A 526 3.14 20.81 -26.75
C VAL A 526 3.78 21.47 -25.53
N GLN A 527 3.29 22.67 -25.18
CA GLN A 527 3.66 23.36 -23.95
C GLN A 527 2.52 23.25 -22.93
N PRO A 528 2.74 22.58 -21.79
CA PRO A 528 1.71 22.47 -20.76
C PRO A 528 1.56 23.79 -20.00
N ILE A 529 0.33 24.05 -19.57
CA ILE A 529 -0.03 25.10 -18.61
C ILE A 529 -0.48 24.37 -17.35
N VAL A 530 0.16 24.69 -16.22
CA VAL A 530 -0.16 24.13 -14.91
C VAL A 530 -0.79 25.20 -14.04
N LYS A 531 -1.91 24.86 -13.38
CA LYS A 531 -2.60 25.72 -12.43
C LYS A 531 -2.80 24.99 -11.11
N VAL A 532 -2.78 25.76 -10.03
CA VAL A 532 -3.21 25.31 -8.70
C VAL A 532 -4.60 25.89 -8.48
N LEU A 533 -5.58 25.05 -8.16
CA LEU A 533 -6.97 25.47 -8.00
C LEU A 533 -7.29 25.80 -6.55
N THR A 534 -8.25 26.69 -6.29
CA THR A 534 -8.60 27.12 -4.92
C THR A 534 -9.13 26.02 -4.01
N GLY A 535 -9.79 24.99 -4.56
CA GLY A 535 -10.34 23.86 -3.83
C GLY A 535 -9.45 22.62 -3.86
N SER A 536 -9.82 21.62 -3.04
CA SER A 536 -9.14 20.32 -2.97
C SER A 536 -9.44 19.43 -4.17
N THR A 537 -10.57 19.61 -4.85
CA THR A 537 -10.98 18.81 -6.03
C THR A 537 -11.12 19.66 -7.28
N ASP A 538 -11.68 20.85 -7.13
CA ASP A 538 -12.01 21.77 -8.21
C ASP A 538 -11.78 23.24 -7.79
N GLY A 539 -12.32 24.17 -8.56
CA GLY A 539 -12.30 25.59 -8.27
C GLY A 539 -11.69 26.43 -9.39
N SER A 540 -11.49 27.73 -9.11
CA SER A 540 -10.80 28.62 -10.02
C SER A 540 -9.29 28.59 -9.75
N ASN A 541 -8.50 29.13 -10.69
CA ASN A 541 -7.07 29.32 -10.48
C ASN A 541 -6.82 30.13 -9.20
N ASP A 542 -6.06 29.58 -8.25
CA ASP A 542 -5.75 30.24 -6.99
C ASP A 542 -4.87 31.48 -7.25
N PRO A 543 -5.39 32.71 -7.04
CA PRO A 543 -4.64 33.93 -7.33
C PRO A 543 -3.47 34.15 -6.35
N LYS A 544 -3.36 33.32 -5.31
CA LYS A 544 -2.29 33.36 -4.31
C LYS A 544 -1.19 32.34 -4.57
N VAL A 545 -1.31 31.55 -5.63
CA VAL A 545 -0.31 30.57 -6.04
C VAL A 545 0.06 30.81 -7.50
N THR A 546 1.34 31.07 -7.76
CA THR A 546 1.88 31.20 -9.12
C THR A 546 2.71 29.98 -9.44
N VAL A 547 2.48 29.37 -10.60
CA VAL A 547 3.23 28.20 -11.08
C VAL A 547 3.94 28.54 -12.37
N SER A 548 5.22 28.20 -12.47
CA SER A 548 6.00 28.25 -13.70
C SER A 548 6.53 26.86 -14.03
N VAL A 549 6.31 26.39 -15.26
CA VAL A 549 6.95 25.17 -15.78
C VAL A 549 8.34 25.55 -16.27
N THR A 550 9.38 25.06 -15.59
CA THR A 550 10.78 25.41 -15.86
C THR A 550 11.49 24.37 -16.73
N ASP A 551 11.06 23.11 -16.66
CA ASP A 551 11.58 22.03 -17.50
C ASP A 551 10.53 20.94 -17.75
N LYS A 552 10.75 20.11 -18.77
CA LYS A 552 9.89 18.99 -19.17
C LYS A 552 10.74 17.84 -19.71
N ASN A 553 10.70 16.71 -19.01
CA ASN A 553 11.48 15.51 -19.34
C ASN A 553 10.58 14.29 -19.57
N THR A 554 11.01 13.39 -20.45
CA THR A 554 10.40 12.05 -20.54
C THR A 554 11.00 11.17 -19.47
N VAL A 555 10.14 10.48 -18.71
CA VAL A 555 10.56 9.56 -17.65
C VAL A 555 9.89 8.21 -17.82
N THR A 556 10.57 7.15 -17.40
CA THR A 556 10.03 5.78 -17.36
C THR A 556 10.13 5.26 -15.93
N TYR A 557 8.98 4.93 -15.34
CA TYR A 557 8.85 4.33 -14.01
C TYR A 557 7.45 3.75 -13.87
N ALA A 558 7.19 2.87 -12.90
CA ALA A 558 5.82 2.57 -12.47
C ALA A 558 5.36 3.69 -11.53
N VAL A 559 4.29 4.38 -11.87
CA VAL A 559 3.62 5.28 -10.90
C VAL A 559 3.23 4.43 -9.69
N PRO A 560 3.47 4.86 -8.43
CA PRO A 560 3.01 4.10 -7.27
C PRO A 560 1.52 3.75 -7.42
N GLY A 561 1.18 2.48 -7.27
CA GLY A 561 -0.14 1.91 -7.59
C GLY A 561 -0.20 1.10 -8.89
N ASN A 562 0.67 1.38 -9.86
CA ASN A 562 0.70 0.64 -11.13
C ASN A 562 1.55 -0.62 -11.00
N SER A 563 1.10 -1.71 -11.64
CA SER A 563 1.84 -2.97 -11.68
C SER A 563 3.17 -2.86 -12.45
N GLY A 564 3.29 -1.99 -13.45
CA GLY A 564 4.50 -1.91 -14.25
C GLY A 564 4.85 -0.53 -14.76
N PRO A 565 6.08 -0.37 -15.29
CA PRO A 565 6.55 0.92 -15.74
C PRO A 565 5.84 1.37 -17.01
N GLY A 566 5.51 2.66 -17.04
CA GLY A 566 5.02 3.38 -18.21
C GLY A 566 5.97 4.50 -18.60
N THR A 567 5.77 5.08 -19.78
CA THR A 567 6.45 6.31 -20.18
C THR A 567 5.56 7.50 -19.90
N TYR A 568 6.08 8.47 -19.16
CA TYR A 568 5.37 9.65 -18.69
C TYR A 568 6.15 10.92 -19.02
N THR A 569 5.58 12.06 -18.66
CA THR A 569 6.28 13.34 -18.68
C THR A 569 6.42 13.87 -17.26
N SER A 570 7.64 14.20 -16.85
CA SER A 570 7.91 14.94 -15.62
C SER A 570 8.06 16.42 -15.94
N LEU A 571 7.33 17.27 -15.22
CA LEU A 571 7.37 18.72 -15.30
C LEU A 571 8.09 19.25 -14.06
N SER A 572 9.18 20.00 -14.25
CA SER A 572 9.78 20.76 -13.16
C SER A 572 9.01 22.06 -12.99
N LEU A 573 8.47 22.28 -11.80
CA LEU A 573 7.64 23.42 -11.46
C LEU A 573 8.33 24.29 -10.42
N THR A 574 8.33 25.60 -10.64
CA THR A 574 8.58 26.57 -9.57
C THR A 574 7.23 27.10 -9.10
N VAL A 575 6.85 26.77 -7.87
CA VAL A 575 5.59 27.16 -7.23
C VAL A 575 5.87 28.24 -6.20
N THR A 576 5.33 29.44 -6.41
CA THR A 576 5.45 30.57 -5.48
C THR A 576 4.12 30.84 -4.83
N THR A 577 4.10 30.86 -3.50
CA THR A 577 2.88 31.03 -2.71
C THR A 577 2.93 32.37 -1.99
N ASP A 578 1.88 33.18 -2.13
CA ASP A 578 1.74 34.46 -1.43
C ASP A 578 1.71 34.27 0.09
N LYS A 579 2.18 35.27 0.85
CA LYS A 579 2.16 35.20 2.31
C LYS A 579 0.74 35.12 2.89
N SER A 580 -0.26 35.62 2.16
CA SER A 580 -1.67 35.54 2.56
C SER A 580 -2.39 34.30 2.04
N ALA A 581 -1.69 33.35 1.42
CA ALA A 581 -2.32 32.10 0.98
C ALA A 581 -2.84 31.33 2.21
N VAL A 582 -4.09 30.88 2.12
CA VAL A 582 -4.74 30.10 3.18
C VAL A 582 -4.22 28.68 3.15
N ALA A 583 -3.93 28.11 4.33
CA ALA A 583 -3.48 26.73 4.42
C ALA A 583 -4.58 25.76 3.93
N GLY A 584 -4.19 24.63 3.34
CA GLY A 584 -5.11 23.59 2.91
C GLY A 584 -4.67 22.85 1.64
N LEU A 585 -5.39 21.79 1.34
CA LEU A 585 -5.22 21.02 0.11
C LEU A 585 -5.69 21.82 -1.11
N ARG A 586 -5.05 21.56 -2.24
CA ARG A 586 -5.29 22.18 -3.53
C ARG A 586 -5.21 21.12 -4.63
N ALA A 587 -6.14 21.18 -5.58
CA ALA A 587 -6.04 20.41 -6.80
C ALA A 587 -5.01 21.04 -7.76
N ILE A 588 -4.39 20.20 -8.60
CA ILE A 588 -3.51 20.64 -9.69
C ILE A 588 -4.20 20.32 -11.01
N GLU A 589 -4.34 21.34 -11.85
CA GLU A 589 -4.86 21.25 -13.22
C GLU A 589 -3.71 21.38 -14.23
N VAL A 590 -3.69 20.51 -15.23
CA VAL A 590 -2.77 20.55 -16.35
C VAL A 590 -3.57 20.63 -17.66
N SER A 591 -3.17 21.54 -18.54
CA SER A 591 -3.80 21.70 -19.86
C SER A 591 -2.75 22.04 -20.91
N TYR A 592 -3.11 21.93 -22.19
CA TYR A 592 -2.31 22.39 -23.32
C TYR A 592 -3.23 22.73 -24.50
N THR A 593 -2.72 23.47 -25.48
CA THR A 593 -3.51 23.92 -26.63
C THR A 593 -4.19 22.75 -27.34
N GLY A 594 -5.53 22.80 -27.41
CA GLY A 594 -6.35 21.79 -28.09
C GLY A 594 -6.76 20.58 -27.24
N ALA A 595 -6.42 20.54 -25.95
CA ALA A 595 -6.86 19.50 -25.02
C ALA A 595 -7.71 20.06 -23.88
N GLN A 596 -8.61 19.22 -23.36
CA GLN A 596 -9.37 19.53 -22.16
C GLN A 596 -8.45 19.49 -20.94
N PRO A 597 -8.61 20.43 -19.98
CA PRO A 597 -7.86 20.40 -18.73
C PRO A 597 -8.08 19.08 -18.00
N GLN A 598 -7.01 18.56 -17.41
CA GLN A 598 -7.01 17.37 -16.56
C GLN A 598 -6.62 17.78 -15.15
N THR A 599 -7.36 17.30 -14.16
CA THR A 599 -7.20 17.73 -12.77
C THR A 599 -7.01 16.51 -11.88
N MET A 600 -6.07 16.61 -10.94
CA MET A 600 -5.96 15.66 -9.84
C MET A 600 -6.20 16.38 -8.53
N ALA A 601 -7.11 15.83 -7.74
CA ALA A 601 -7.49 16.37 -6.44
C ALA A 601 -6.32 16.28 -5.45
N SER A 602 -6.24 17.29 -4.58
CA SER A 602 -5.42 17.29 -3.36
C SER A 602 -3.95 16.96 -3.59
N LEU A 603 -3.38 17.34 -4.73
CA LEU A 603 -2.00 17.00 -5.09
C LEU A 603 -0.97 17.99 -4.52
N LEU A 604 -1.43 19.14 -4.02
CA LEU A 604 -0.61 20.14 -3.31
C LEU A 604 -1.24 20.46 -1.94
N PHE A 605 -0.42 20.58 -0.91
CA PHE A 605 -0.80 21.14 0.38
C PHE A 605 -0.08 22.48 0.62
N VAL A 606 -0.84 23.57 0.75
CA VAL A 606 -0.30 24.85 1.19
C VAL A 606 -0.27 24.83 2.71
N GLN A 607 0.92 24.87 3.31
CA GLN A 607 1.09 24.93 4.75
C GLN A 607 1.32 26.37 5.24
N PRO A 608 0.91 26.71 6.48
CA PRO A 608 1.19 28.02 7.05
C PRO A 608 2.69 28.21 7.25
N LYS A 609 3.17 29.46 7.15
CA LYS A 609 4.53 29.79 7.59
C LYS A 609 4.59 29.69 9.11
N THR A 610 5.21 28.64 9.62
CA THR A 610 5.55 28.57 11.06
C THR A 610 6.48 29.74 11.38
N LYS A 611 6.20 30.49 12.44
CA LYS A 611 7.17 31.45 12.97
C LYS A 611 8.37 30.63 13.41
N GLU A 612 9.55 30.90 12.85
CA GLU A 612 10.80 30.40 13.41
C GLU A 612 10.76 30.68 14.91
N SER A 613 10.84 29.63 15.72
CA SER A 613 11.13 29.77 17.14
C SER A 613 12.54 30.32 17.22
N GLY A 614 12.65 31.64 17.25
CA GLY A 614 13.91 32.31 17.52
C GLY A 614 14.44 31.80 18.85
N ASN A 615 15.63 31.19 18.81
CA ASN A 615 16.44 31.01 20.00
C ASN A 615 16.58 32.38 20.68
N ALA A 616 16.00 32.49 21.87
CA ALA A 616 16.32 33.51 22.86
C ALA A 616 16.91 32.80 24.07
#